data_AF-A0A1M6ZY39-F1
#
_entry.id   AF-A0A1M6ZY39-F1
#
_cell.length_a   1.000
_cell.length_b   1.000
_cell.length_c   1.000
_cell.angle_alpha   90.00
_cell.angle_beta   90.00
_cell.angle_gamma   90.00
#
_symmetry.space_group_name_H-M   'P 1'
#
loop_
_entity.id
_entity.type
_entity.pdbx_description
1 polymer ?
#
loop_
_entity_poly.entity_id
_entity_poly.type
_entity_poly.pdbx_seq_one_letter_code
_entity_poly.pdbx_strand_id
1 'polypeptide(L)'
;MPLELEHIKEGLYYRYKGHIIRVEEVHYPFLPAMRHAMEAIPIENNELFMLGFETWNRSGEFIRHLSDGREFGLKRTQNTGWTVWINGVDIKTELHYIHEIQEIWLVLFKDVLRRRGDHPRPALKLMYYLMPNTSASVKIGIYETGRYSGKARKYNEILPYQQQLYYLTWDCTFLFRNISFAIWLIVEPTVPTEVLFEFEGRTWGLELVAGRGTSDKDTRAAAKWLHHHLVENVLKQL
;
A
#
# COMPACT_ATOMS: atom_id res chain seq x y z
N MET A 1 8.33 14.48 10.70
CA MET A 1 7.19 13.86 11.43
C MET A 1 7.66 12.50 11.94
N PRO A 2 7.35 12.11 13.19
CA PRO A 2 7.62 10.75 13.65
C PRO A 2 6.79 9.76 12.80
N LEU A 3 7.44 8.72 12.27
CA LEU A 3 6.76 7.65 11.56
C LEU A 3 6.06 6.74 12.56
N GLU A 4 4.74 6.70 12.49
CA GLU A 4 3.97 5.62 13.10
C GLU A 4 4.12 4.33 12.29
N LEU A 5 4.02 3.17 12.96
CA LEU A 5 4.18 1.86 12.32
C LEU A 5 3.17 1.62 11.19
N GLU A 6 1.98 2.20 11.31
CA GLU A 6 0.92 2.14 10.29
C GLU A 6 1.31 2.78 8.94
N HIS A 7 2.28 3.70 8.97
CA HIS A 7 2.81 4.33 7.78
C HIS A 7 3.94 3.52 7.13
N ILE A 8 4.42 2.44 7.76
CA ILE A 8 5.54 1.62 7.28
C ILE A 8 5.00 0.38 6.56
N LYS A 9 5.17 0.35 5.24
CA LYS A 9 4.66 -0.75 4.39
C LYS A 9 5.78 -1.38 3.57
N GLU A 10 5.57 -2.65 3.20
CA GLU A 10 6.48 -3.38 2.32
C GLU A 10 6.70 -2.65 0.99
N GLY A 11 7.94 -2.67 0.51
CA GLY A 11 8.31 -2.08 -0.77
C GLY A 11 8.42 -0.57 -0.77
N LEU A 12 8.00 0.12 0.30
CA LEU A 12 8.09 1.57 0.42
C LEU A 12 9.46 2.01 0.95
N TYR A 13 9.88 3.22 0.59
CA TYR A 13 11.17 3.78 1.00
C TYR A 13 11.03 4.70 2.20
N TYR A 14 11.96 4.55 3.14
CA TYR A 14 12.10 5.41 4.32
C TYR A 14 13.57 5.69 4.58
N ARG A 15 13.86 6.74 5.33
CA ARG A 15 15.23 6.97 5.82
C ARG A 15 15.41 6.24 7.14
N TYR A 16 16.49 5.50 7.30
CA TYR A 16 16.89 4.84 8.54
C TYR A 16 18.37 5.11 8.80
N LYS A 17 18.68 5.76 9.93
CA LYS A 17 20.06 6.14 10.30
C LYS A 17 20.82 6.88 9.17
N GLY A 18 20.13 7.80 8.48
CA GLY A 18 20.71 8.60 7.39
C GLY A 18 20.73 7.93 6.02
N HIS A 19 20.40 6.63 5.92
CA HIS A 19 20.36 5.91 4.65
C HIS A 19 18.92 5.69 4.20
N ILE A 20 18.66 5.76 2.88
CA ILE A 20 17.36 5.33 2.37
C ILE A 20 17.35 3.80 2.30
N ILE A 21 16.38 3.21 2.99
CA ILE A 21 16.09 1.78 2.95
C ILE A 21 14.75 1.56 2.28
N ARG A 22 14.63 0.46 1.54
CA ARG A 22 13.35 -0.11 1.15
C ARG A 22 12.92 -1.06 2.26
N VAL A 23 11.69 -0.94 2.74
CA VAL A 23 11.16 -1.92 3.69
C VAL A 23 10.95 -3.23 2.94
N GLU A 24 11.50 -4.27 3.51
CA GLU A 24 11.49 -5.64 3.01
C GLU A 24 11.20 -6.53 4.22
N GLU A 25 10.75 -7.75 3.97
CA GLU A 25 10.35 -8.65 5.05
C GLU A 25 11.45 -8.96 6.06
N VAL A 26 12.72 -8.98 5.61
CA VAL A 26 13.89 -9.15 6.50
C VAL A 26 13.96 -8.08 7.60
N HIS A 27 13.30 -6.93 7.39
CA HIS A 27 13.22 -5.84 8.36
C HIS A 27 12.09 -6.03 9.38
N TYR A 28 11.09 -6.89 9.12
CA TYR A 28 9.86 -7.00 9.93
C TYR A 28 10.09 -7.32 11.41
N PRO A 29 10.96 -8.28 11.79
CA PRO A 29 11.22 -8.56 13.21
C PRO A 29 11.77 -7.34 13.96
N PHE A 30 12.39 -6.41 13.23
CA PHE A 30 13.08 -5.26 13.78
C PHE A 30 12.27 -3.96 13.64
N LEU A 31 11.17 -3.93 12.87
CA LEU A 31 10.37 -2.73 12.62
C LEU A 31 9.95 -1.99 13.91
N PRO A 32 9.49 -2.66 14.99
CA PRO A 32 9.13 -1.98 16.23
C PRO A 32 10.28 -1.17 16.84
N ALA A 33 11.52 -1.67 16.73
CA ALA A 33 12.72 -0.98 17.20
C ALA A 33 13.23 0.04 16.17
N MET A 34 13.21 -0.34 14.88
CA MET A 34 13.69 0.50 13.77
C MET A 34 12.87 1.78 13.64
N ARG A 35 11.55 1.73 13.86
CA ARG A 35 10.64 2.88 13.68
C ARG A 35 11.12 4.16 14.37
N HIS A 36 11.74 4.01 15.54
CA HIS A 36 12.18 5.13 16.36
C HIS A 36 13.33 5.92 15.73
N ALA A 37 14.06 5.30 14.81
CA ALA A 37 15.13 5.90 14.03
C ALA A 37 14.81 5.97 12.53
N MET A 38 13.55 5.69 12.15
CA MET A 38 13.06 5.84 10.79
C MET A 38 12.41 7.21 10.60
N GLU A 39 12.61 7.79 9.42
CA GLU A 39 12.03 9.07 9.02
C GLU A 39 11.38 8.98 7.65
N ALA A 40 10.28 9.70 7.48
CA ALA A 40 9.65 9.87 6.19
C ALA A 40 10.58 10.69 5.27
N ILE A 41 10.69 10.30 4.01
CA ILE A 41 11.49 11.02 3.02
C ILE A 41 10.63 12.15 2.45
N PRO A 42 11.01 13.43 2.59
CA PRO A 42 10.26 14.53 2.00
C PRO A 42 10.27 14.46 0.47
N ILE A 43 9.21 14.95 -0.17
CA ILE A 43 9.16 15.02 -1.63
C ILE A 43 10.08 16.14 -2.11
N GLU A 44 11.19 15.75 -2.73
CA GLU A 44 12.16 16.64 -3.35
C GLU A 44 12.39 16.27 -4.81
N ASN A 45 12.88 17.21 -5.62
CA ASN A 45 13.07 17.00 -7.06
C ASN A 45 13.98 15.80 -7.35
N ASN A 46 15.10 15.67 -6.61
CA ASN A 46 16.03 14.54 -6.76
C ASN A 46 15.34 13.21 -6.47
N GLU A 47 14.46 13.17 -5.47
CA GLU A 47 13.71 11.97 -5.11
C GLU A 47 12.71 11.57 -6.20
N LEU A 48 12.04 12.55 -6.81
CA LEU A 48 11.15 12.32 -7.94
C LEU A 48 11.90 11.77 -9.16
N PHE A 49 13.06 12.34 -9.49
CA PHE A 49 13.91 11.80 -10.57
C PHE A 49 14.37 10.36 -10.27
N MET A 50 14.73 10.07 -9.02
CA MET A 50 15.07 8.71 -8.59
C MET A 50 13.89 7.77 -8.74
N LEU A 51 12.66 8.20 -8.52
CA LEU A 51 11.44 7.43 -8.79
C LEU A 51 11.01 7.46 -10.26
N GLY A 52 11.86 7.95 -11.17
CA GLY A 52 11.64 7.92 -12.60
C GLY A 52 10.60 8.92 -13.12
N PHE A 53 10.30 9.96 -12.37
CA PHE A 53 9.57 11.12 -12.87
C PHE A 53 10.49 12.02 -13.70
N GLU A 54 9.88 12.76 -14.60
CA GLU A 54 10.51 13.74 -15.48
C GLU A 54 9.81 15.09 -15.28
N THR A 55 10.50 16.19 -15.57
CA THR A 55 9.91 17.53 -15.50
C THR A 55 8.93 17.74 -16.63
N TRP A 56 7.76 18.31 -16.36
CA TRP A 56 6.70 18.53 -17.35
C TRP A 56 6.40 20.01 -17.56
N ASN A 57 6.41 20.47 -18.83
CA ASN A 57 5.96 21.77 -19.38
C ASN A 57 6.39 23.08 -18.66
N ARG A 58 6.17 23.22 -17.34
CA ARG A 58 6.45 24.39 -16.50
C ARG A 58 7.23 24.00 -15.23
N SER A 59 8.03 24.92 -14.73
CA SER A 59 8.80 24.81 -13.49
C SER A 59 7.92 24.39 -12.30
N GLY A 60 8.13 23.18 -11.79
CA GLY A 60 7.46 22.66 -10.59
C GLY A 60 6.45 21.53 -10.81
N GLU A 61 6.23 21.09 -12.05
CA GLU A 61 5.44 19.91 -12.39
C GLU A 61 6.32 18.74 -12.81
N PHE A 62 5.96 17.54 -12.36
CA PHE A 62 6.62 16.29 -12.67
C PHE A 62 5.62 15.30 -13.26
N ILE A 63 6.07 14.45 -14.17
CA ILE A 63 5.25 13.46 -14.87
C ILE A 63 5.99 12.13 -14.95
N ARG A 64 5.24 11.05 -14.89
CA ARG A 64 5.70 9.72 -15.23
C ARG A 64 4.73 9.10 -16.22
N HIS A 65 5.24 8.81 -17.41
CA HIS A 65 4.50 8.10 -18.45
C HIS A 65 4.46 6.60 -18.12
N LEU A 66 3.27 6.02 -18.22
CA LEU A 66 3.02 4.61 -17.99
C LEU A 66 3.01 3.85 -19.32
N SER A 67 3.30 2.55 -19.26
CA SER A 67 3.38 1.69 -20.45
C SER A 67 2.06 1.53 -21.20
N ASP A 68 0.93 1.77 -20.52
CA ASP A 68 -0.42 1.72 -21.07
C ASP A 68 -0.91 3.07 -21.62
N GLY A 69 -0.03 4.07 -21.71
CA GLY A 69 -0.34 5.41 -22.22
C GLY A 69 -0.99 6.34 -21.19
N ARG A 70 -1.19 5.89 -19.95
CA ARG A 70 -1.60 6.78 -18.85
C ARG A 70 -0.44 7.66 -18.39
N GLU A 71 -0.78 8.78 -17.78
CA GLU A 71 0.15 9.75 -17.22
C GLU A 71 -0.16 9.94 -15.74
N PHE A 72 0.86 9.78 -14.91
CA PHE A 72 0.79 10.07 -13.49
C PHE A 72 1.68 11.28 -13.21
N GLY A 73 1.10 12.36 -12.72
CA GLY A 73 1.83 13.59 -12.51
C GLY A 73 1.68 14.16 -11.11
N LEU A 74 2.64 15.01 -10.76
CA LEU A 74 2.78 15.68 -9.49
C LEU A 74 2.96 17.18 -9.74
N LYS A 75 2.33 17.99 -8.91
CA LYS A 75 2.38 19.44 -9.00
C LYS A 75 2.60 20.04 -7.62
N ARG A 76 3.52 20.98 -7.49
CA ARG A 76 3.70 21.72 -6.23
C ARG A 76 2.47 22.55 -5.88
N THR A 77 2.06 22.49 -4.62
CA THR A 77 1.05 23.39 -4.05
C THR A 77 1.69 24.70 -3.59
N GLN A 78 0.87 25.68 -3.23
CA GLN A 78 1.33 26.95 -2.67
C GLN A 78 1.93 26.77 -1.25
N ASN A 79 1.57 25.69 -0.54
CA ASN A 79 1.91 25.45 0.86
C ASN A 79 3.02 24.40 1.03
N THR A 80 4.01 24.37 0.14
CA THR A 80 5.15 23.41 0.14
C THR A 80 4.79 21.93 -0.07
N GLY A 81 3.51 21.59 -0.15
CA GLY A 81 3.01 20.26 -0.47
C GLY A 81 2.95 19.97 -1.98
N TRP A 82 2.44 18.79 -2.31
CA TRP A 82 2.31 18.28 -3.66
C TRP A 82 0.92 17.71 -3.91
N THR A 83 0.31 18.02 -5.05
CA THR A 83 -0.92 17.38 -5.52
C THR A 83 -0.62 16.40 -6.63
N VAL A 84 -1.43 15.34 -6.73
CA VAL A 84 -1.36 14.35 -7.80
C VAL A 84 -2.36 14.71 -8.88
N TRP A 85 -2.01 14.46 -10.14
CA TRP A 85 -2.96 14.42 -11.23
C TRP A 85 -2.76 13.17 -12.07
N ILE A 86 -3.82 12.66 -12.67
CA ILE A 86 -3.79 11.48 -13.54
C ILE A 86 -4.46 11.84 -14.85
N ASN A 87 -3.78 11.65 -15.98
CA ASN A 87 -4.32 11.98 -17.31
C ASN A 87 -4.95 13.40 -17.36
N GLY A 88 -4.27 14.39 -16.76
CA GLY A 88 -4.75 15.78 -16.66
C GLY A 88 -5.84 16.05 -15.62
N VAL A 89 -6.18 15.08 -14.76
CA VAL A 89 -7.22 15.22 -13.73
C VAL A 89 -6.60 15.36 -12.35
N ASP A 90 -6.79 16.51 -11.71
CA ASP A 90 -6.28 16.74 -10.36
C ASP A 90 -7.02 15.88 -9.31
N ILE A 91 -6.25 15.18 -8.49
CA ILE A 91 -6.71 14.50 -7.28
C ILE A 91 -6.59 15.47 -6.13
N LYS A 92 -7.70 15.69 -5.41
CA LYS A 92 -7.74 16.52 -4.19
C LYS A 92 -7.06 15.81 -3.03
N THR A 93 -5.73 15.80 -3.05
CA THR A 93 -4.87 15.27 -2.00
C THR A 93 -3.63 16.14 -1.90
N GLU A 94 -3.12 16.34 -0.69
CA GLU A 94 -1.88 17.07 -0.46
C GLU A 94 -0.86 16.12 0.16
N LEU A 95 0.24 15.91 -0.55
CA LEU A 95 1.32 15.00 -0.20
C LEU A 95 2.56 15.78 0.19
N HIS A 96 3.30 15.25 1.14
CA HIS A 96 4.53 15.83 1.68
C HIS A 96 5.70 14.85 1.61
N TYR A 97 5.43 13.55 1.53
CA TYR A 97 6.43 12.50 1.64
C TYR A 97 6.36 11.46 0.51
N ILE A 98 7.52 10.85 0.20
CA ILE A 98 7.67 9.86 -0.86
C ILE A 98 6.75 8.64 -0.67
N HIS A 99 6.64 8.12 0.56
CA HIS A 99 5.80 6.95 0.83
C HIS A 99 4.33 7.20 0.43
N GLU A 100 3.81 8.42 0.55
CA GLU A 100 2.45 8.76 0.17
C GLU A 100 2.24 8.68 -1.36
N ILE A 101 3.25 9.12 -2.15
CA ILE A 101 3.24 8.94 -3.60
C ILE A 101 3.25 7.45 -3.94
N GLN A 102 4.12 6.68 -3.29
CA GLN A 102 4.23 5.25 -3.54
C GLN A 102 2.95 4.50 -3.16
N GLU A 103 2.24 4.92 -2.11
CA GLU A 103 0.94 4.35 -1.73
C GLU A 103 -0.13 4.62 -2.79
N ILE A 104 -0.23 5.86 -3.27
CA ILE A 104 -1.15 6.20 -4.35
C ILE A 104 -0.84 5.37 -5.60
N TRP A 105 0.45 5.26 -5.95
CA TRP A 105 0.89 4.42 -7.05
C TRP A 105 0.51 2.95 -6.85
N LEU A 106 0.76 2.41 -5.67
CA LEU A 106 0.43 1.03 -5.29
C LEU A 106 -1.06 0.74 -5.46
N VAL A 107 -1.91 1.67 -5.00
CA VAL A 107 -3.37 1.53 -5.09
C VAL A 107 -3.84 1.55 -6.55
N LEU A 108 -3.30 2.44 -7.36
CA LEU A 108 -3.71 2.69 -8.75
C LEU A 108 -3.20 1.63 -9.73
N PHE A 109 -1.94 1.25 -9.60
CA PHE A 109 -1.23 0.44 -10.60
C PHE A 109 -0.98 -0.98 -10.13
N LYS A 110 -1.30 -1.30 -8.86
CA LYS A 110 -1.05 -2.61 -8.23
C LYS A 110 0.41 -3.04 -8.33
N ASP A 111 1.30 -2.05 -8.30
CA ASP A 111 2.74 -2.23 -8.44
C ASP A 111 3.47 -1.33 -7.44
N VAL A 112 4.70 -1.68 -7.08
CA VAL A 112 5.52 -0.85 -6.20
C VAL A 112 6.25 0.20 -7.02
N LEU A 113 6.06 1.47 -6.67
CA LEU A 113 6.82 2.56 -7.25
C LEU A 113 8.29 2.46 -6.80
N ARG A 114 9.13 1.91 -7.66
CA ARG A 114 10.56 1.67 -7.38
C ARG A 114 11.45 2.81 -7.86
N ARG A 115 12.57 2.99 -7.17
CA ARG A 115 13.68 3.83 -7.61
C ARG A 115 14.41 3.23 -8.82
N ARG A 116 14.96 4.08 -9.67
CA ARG A 116 15.83 3.71 -10.79
C ARG A 116 17.05 2.96 -10.26
N GLY A 117 17.34 1.80 -10.84
CA GLY A 117 18.46 0.95 -10.43
C GLY A 117 18.11 -0.13 -9.40
N ASP A 118 16.91 -0.10 -8.80
CA ASP A 118 16.46 -1.21 -7.95
C ASP A 118 16.25 -2.48 -8.79
N HIS A 119 16.75 -3.61 -8.31
CA HIS A 119 16.56 -4.89 -8.98
C HIS A 119 15.07 -5.22 -9.12
N PRO A 120 14.64 -5.68 -10.32
CA PRO A 120 13.27 -6.11 -10.54
C PRO A 120 13.01 -7.37 -9.71
N ARG A 121 12.30 -7.22 -8.60
CA ARG A 121 11.60 -8.32 -7.91
C ARG A 121 10.19 -8.50 -8.50
N PRO A 122 9.56 -9.68 -8.38
CA PRO A 122 8.16 -9.86 -8.74
C PRO A 122 7.29 -8.75 -8.14
N ALA A 123 6.22 -8.36 -8.85
CA ALA A 123 5.24 -7.43 -8.31
C ALA A 123 4.77 -7.95 -6.96
N LEU A 124 4.66 -7.07 -5.95
CA LEU A 124 4.06 -7.49 -4.69
C LEU A 124 2.66 -8.02 -5.03
N LYS A 125 2.42 -9.30 -4.71
CA LYS A 125 1.10 -9.90 -4.89
C LYS A 125 0.20 -9.38 -3.78
N LEU A 126 -0.27 -8.15 -3.95
CA LEU A 126 -1.20 -7.52 -3.03
C LEU A 126 -2.55 -8.19 -3.23
N MET A 127 -2.83 -9.19 -2.40
CA MET A 127 -4.17 -9.76 -2.33
C MET A 127 -5.05 -8.83 -1.51
N TYR A 128 -5.77 -7.97 -2.22
CA TYR A 128 -6.80 -7.12 -1.63
C TYR A 128 -8.06 -7.94 -1.38
N TYR A 129 -8.53 -7.97 -0.13
CA TYR A 129 -9.92 -8.36 0.13
C TYR A 129 -10.77 -7.09 0.28
N LEU A 130 -11.70 -6.91 -0.65
CA LEU A 130 -12.67 -5.82 -0.64
C LEU A 130 -13.77 -6.23 0.37
N MET A 131 -13.80 -5.64 1.56
CA MET A 131 -15.01 -5.78 2.38
C MET A 131 -16.17 -5.17 1.58
N PRO A 132 -17.30 -5.89 1.39
CA PRO A 132 -18.39 -5.47 0.51
C PRO A 132 -18.96 -4.06 0.77
N ASN A 133 -18.65 -3.45 1.93
CA ASN A 133 -19.32 -2.26 2.44
C ASN A 133 -18.37 -1.10 2.81
N THR A 134 -17.06 -1.17 2.54
CA THR A 134 -16.12 -0.06 2.78
C THR A 134 -15.83 0.69 1.50
N SER A 135 -16.68 1.66 1.15
CA SER A 135 -16.57 2.50 -0.03
C SER A 135 -16.16 3.92 0.34
N ALA A 136 -14.86 4.17 0.50
CA ALA A 136 -14.32 5.51 0.37
C ALA A 136 -14.04 5.74 -1.12
N SER A 137 -14.89 6.55 -1.76
CA SER A 137 -14.87 6.80 -3.20
C SER A 137 -14.08 8.07 -3.52
N VAL A 138 -13.05 7.96 -4.35
CA VAL A 138 -12.48 9.11 -5.05
C VAL A 138 -13.07 9.10 -6.45
N LYS A 139 -13.69 10.21 -6.87
CA LYS A 139 -14.20 10.38 -8.24
C LYS A 139 -13.04 10.84 -9.14
N ILE A 140 -12.44 9.93 -9.89
CA ILE A 140 -11.53 10.30 -10.99
C ILE A 140 -12.39 10.47 -12.24
N GLY A 141 -12.36 11.65 -12.85
CA GLY A 141 -13.02 11.90 -14.14
C GLY A 141 -11.99 11.93 -15.25
N ILE A 142 -11.73 10.81 -15.91
CA ILE A 142 -10.73 10.71 -17.00
C ILE A 142 -11.14 11.60 -18.19
N TYR A 143 -10.22 12.43 -18.69
CA TYR A 143 -10.39 13.15 -19.95
C TYR A 143 -9.66 12.41 -21.07
N GLU A 144 -10.39 11.68 -21.91
CA GLU A 144 -9.85 11.25 -23.21
C GLU A 144 -10.17 12.32 -24.25
N THR A 145 -9.15 13.04 -24.73
CA THR A 145 -9.28 13.82 -25.96
C THR A 145 -9.11 12.90 -27.15
N GLY A 146 -10.23 12.40 -27.69
CA GLY A 146 -10.22 11.79 -29.02
C GLY A 146 -9.79 12.80 -30.07
N ARG A 147 -8.95 12.39 -31.05
CA ARG A 147 -8.44 13.25 -32.13
C ARG A 147 -9.54 13.86 -33.02
N TYR A 148 -10.77 13.37 -32.95
CA TYR A 148 -11.92 13.92 -33.66
C TYR A 148 -13.17 13.84 -32.78
N SER A 149 -13.82 14.99 -32.56
CA SER A 149 -15.00 15.21 -31.72
C SER A 149 -14.73 15.34 -30.20
N GLY A 150 -14.91 16.58 -29.71
CA GLY A 150 -14.84 16.96 -28.30
C GLY A 150 -16.02 16.44 -27.47
N LYS A 151 -16.15 15.12 -27.35
CA LYS A 151 -17.06 14.48 -26.39
C LYS A 151 -16.26 13.91 -25.23
N ALA A 152 -16.24 14.65 -24.12
CA ALA A 152 -15.70 14.18 -22.86
C ALA A 152 -16.51 12.98 -22.35
N ARG A 153 -15.88 11.82 -22.23
CA ARG A 153 -16.49 10.68 -21.52
C ARG A 153 -16.04 10.71 -20.06
N LYS A 154 -16.97 11.08 -19.18
CA LYS A 154 -16.76 11.07 -17.73
C LYS A 154 -16.90 9.64 -17.23
N TYR A 155 -15.79 8.94 -17.06
CA TYR A 155 -15.78 7.69 -16.31
C TYR A 155 -15.73 8.00 -14.82
N ASN A 156 -16.45 7.21 -14.01
CA ASN A 156 -16.31 7.23 -12.56
C ASN A 156 -15.45 6.02 -12.21
N GLU A 157 -14.16 6.23 -12.01
CA GLU A 157 -13.35 5.18 -11.40
C GLU A 157 -13.49 5.33 -9.89
N ILE A 158 -14.15 4.37 -9.25
CA ILE A 158 -14.16 4.27 -7.79
C ILE A 158 -12.75 3.82 -7.44
N LEU A 159 -11.90 4.74 -6.98
CA LEU A 159 -10.74 4.30 -6.23
C LEU A 159 -11.29 3.69 -4.95
N PRO A 160 -11.11 2.39 -4.70
CA PRO A 160 -11.20 1.96 -3.34
C PRO A 160 -10.04 2.67 -2.65
N TYR A 161 -10.33 3.70 -1.85
CA TYR A 161 -9.43 4.01 -0.74
C TYR A 161 -9.56 2.83 0.22
N GLN A 162 -8.96 1.71 -0.20
CA GLN A 162 -8.90 0.48 0.53
C GLN A 162 -7.85 0.73 1.57
N GLN A 163 -8.35 1.17 2.71
CA GLN A 163 -7.78 0.81 3.99
C GLN A 163 -7.52 -0.71 3.96
N GLN A 164 -6.32 -1.12 3.55
CA GLN A 164 -5.92 -2.52 3.52
C GLN A 164 -6.04 -3.06 4.94
N LEU A 165 -7.11 -3.78 5.20
CA LEU A 165 -7.39 -4.28 6.54
C LEU A 165 -6.43 -5.40 6.89
N TYR A 166 -6.03 -6.29 5.95
CA TYR A 166 -5.09 -7.38 6.24
C TYR A 166 -4.22 -7.83 5.06
N TYR A 167 -3.02 -8.37 5.32
CA TYR A 167 -2.15 -9.06 4.34
C TYR A 167 -1.22 -10.11 4.99
N LEU A 168 -0.67 -11.05 4.20
CA LEU A 168 0.24 -12.12 4.64
C LEU A 168 1.65 -11.93 4.11
N THR A 169 2.66 -12.45 4.84
CA THR A 169 3.99 -12.74 4.27
C THR A 169 3.91 -13.88 3.28
N TRP A 170 4.86 -13.97 2.32
CA TRP A 170 4.82 -15.03 1.29
C TRP A 170 4.95 -16.44 1.87
N ASP A 171 5.61 -16.57 3.02
CA ASP A 171 5.78 -17.83 3.75
C ASP A 171 4.58 -18.17 4.64
N CYS A 172 3.55 -17.32 4.64
CA CYS A 172 2.35 -17.43 5.47
C CYS A 172 2.65 -17.47 6.99
N THR A 173 3.80 -16.95 7.42
CA THR A 173 4.16 -16.89 8.84
C THR A 173 3.43 -15.78 9.58
N PHE A 174 3.22 -14.62 8.95
CA PHE A 174 2.65 -13.44 9.61
C PHE A 174 1.41 -12.90 8.90
N LEU A 175 0.45 -12.43 9.69
CA LEU A 175 -0.74 -11.71 9.27
C LEU A 175 -0.68 -10.27 9.80
N PHE A 176 -0.86 -9.30 8.92
CA PHE A 176 -0.76 -7.88 9.22
C PHE A 176 -2.12 -7.20 9.12
N ARG A 177 -2.31 -6.09 9.84
CA ARG A 177 -3.43 -5.13 9.70
C ARG A 177 -2.94 -3.69 9.68
N ASN A 178 -3.40 -2.84 8.74
CA ASN A 178 -2.85 -1.47 8.58
C ASN A 178 -3.57 -0.35 9.37
N ILE A 179 -4.89 -0.36 9.59
CA ILE A 179 -5.63 0.82 10.14
C ILE A 179 -5.32 1.11 11.62
N SER A 180 -4.97 0.06 12.37
CA SER A 180 -4.67 0.14 13.81
C SER A 180 -3.57 -0.84 14.14
N PHE A 181 -2.53 -0.84 13.29
CA PHE A 181 -1.36 -1.72 13.24
C PHE A 181 -1.39 -2.90 14.22
N ALA A 182 -1.62 -4.10 13.69
CA ALA A 182 -1.49 -5.35 14.42
C ALA A 182 -0.80 -6.39 13.53
N ILE A 183 0.17 -7.09 14.11
CA ILE A 183 0.88 -8.21 13.50
C ILE A 183 0.59 -9.43 14.35
N TRP A 184 0.02 -10.45 13.72
CA TRP A 184 -0.13 -11.76 14.31
C TRP A 184 0.84 -12.74 13.67
N LEU A 185 1.51 -13.53 14.49
CA LEU A 185 2.15 -14.77 14.09
C LEU A 185 1.05 -15.82 13.88
N ILE A 186 1.10 -16.48 12.74
CA ILE A 186 0.23 -17.62 12.46
C ILE A 186 0.84 -18.83 13.13
N VAL A 187 0.08 -19.43 14.04
CA VAL A 187 0.51 -20.58 14.83
C VAL A 187 -0.46 -21.75 14.63
N GLU A 188 0.03 -22.96 14.91
CA GLU A 188 -0.77 -24.17 14.99
C GLU A 188 -0.96 -24.52 16.48
N PRO A 189 -2.02 -23.99 17.12
CA PRO A 189 -2.19 -24.09 18.56
C PRO A 189 -2.47 -25.53 18.97
N THR A 190 -1.81 -25.97 20.03
CA THR A 190 -2.04 -27.28 20.66
C THR A 190 -3.12 -27.23 21.74
N VAL A 191 -3.52 -26.03 22.17
CA VAL A 191 -4.53 -25.81 23.22
C VAL A 191 -5.88 -25.47 22.57
N PRO A 192 -6.98 -26.19 22.88
CA PRO A 192 -8.28 -25.96 22.23
C PRO A 192 -8.83 -24.54 22.36
N THR A 193 -8.49 -23.82 23.43
CA THR A 193 -8.95 -22.45 23.68
C THR A 193 -8.28 -21.40 22.79
N GLU A 194 -7.15 -21.75 22.16
CA GLU A 194 -6.39 -20.87 21.27
C GLU A 194 -6.67 -21.15 19.79
N VAL A 195 -7.42 -22.22 19.50
CA VAL A 195 -7.87 -22.57 18.15
C VAL A 195 -8.90 -21.54 17.70
N LEU A 196 -8.60 -20.82 16.62
CA LEU A 196 -9.51 -19.82 16.04
C LEU A 196 -10.39 -20.43 14.94
N PHE A 197 -9.85 -21.38 14.18
CA PHE A 197 -10.58 -22.19 13.20
C PHE A 197 -9.77 -23.43 12.80
N GLU A 198 -10.42 -24.37 12.11
CA GLU A 198 -9.80 -25.54 11.49
C GLU A 198 -9.94 -25.44 9.97
N PHE A 199 -8.88 -25.78 9.24
CA PHE A 199 -8.88 -25.80 7.77
C PHE A 199 -7.91 -26.88 7.28
N GLU A 200 -8.39 -27.75 6.38
CA GLU A 200 -7.65 -28.90 5.83
C GLU A 200 -7.03 -29.83 6.90
N GLY A 201 -7.75 -30.07 8.01
CA GLY A 201 -7.29 -30.95 9.09
C GLY A 201 -6.20 -30.35 9.99
N ARG A 202 -5.88 -29.06 9.82
CA ARG A 202 -4.95 -28.31 10.67
C ARG A 202 -5.71 -27.31 11.54
N THR A 203 -5.23 -27.09 12.76
CA THR A 203 -5.72 -26.04 13.66
C THR A 203 -4.96 -24.75 13.39
N TRP A 204 -5.68 -23.62 13.38
CA TRP A 204 -5.08 -22.32 13.11
C TRP A 204 -5.34 -21.36 14.26
N GLY A 205 -4.29 -20.70 14.70
CA GLY A 205 -4.29 -19.68 15.74
C GLY A 205 -3.52 -18.44 15.31
N LEU A 206 -3.71 -17.35 16.05
CA LEU A 206 -3.03 -16.09 15.83
C LEU A 206 -2.47 -15.56 17.15
N GLU A 207 -1.16 -15.43 17.25
CA GLU A 207 -0.48 -14.85 18.39
C GLU A 207 -0.07 -13.40 18.06
N LEU A 208 -0.51 -12.43 18.86
CA LEU A 208 -0.16 -11.03 18.61
C LEU A 208 1.31 -10.77 18.94
N VAL A 209 2.10 -10.38 17.93
CA VAL A 209 3.53 -10.09 18.06
C VAL A 209 3.80 -8.61 18.26
N ALA A 210 3.03 -7.74 17.59
CA ALA A 210 3.20 -6.29 17.69
C ALA A 210 1.91 -5.56 17.34
N GLY A 211 1.63 -4.42 17.98
CA GLY A 211 0.48 -3.58 17.65
C GLY A 211 -0.22 -2.92 18.83
N ARG A 212 -1.07 -1.93 18.55
CA ARG A 212 -1.99 -1.35 19.55
C ARG A 212 -3.41 -1.85 19.30
N GLY A 213 -4.05 -2.26 20.40
CA GLY A 213 -5.50 -2.46 20.46
C GLY A 213 -5.95 -3.73 19.75
N THR A 214 -6.07 -4.81 20.50
CA THR A 214 -6.92 -5.93 20.12
C THR A 214 -7.68 -6.42 21.33
N SER A 215 -8.97 -6.11 21.35
CA SER A 215 -9.91 -6.99 22.04
C SER A 215 -9.91 -8.35 21.33
N ASP A 216 -10.36 -9.41 22.02
CA ASP A 216 -10.51 -10.76 21.44
C ASP A 216 -11.27 -10.76 20.09
N LYS A 217 -12.13 -9.75 19.91
CA LYS A 217 -12.90 -9.50 18.68
C LYS A 217 -12.02 -9.21 17.45
N ASP A 218 -10.91 -8.51 17.62
CA ASP A 218 -10.04 -8.11 16.49
C ASP A 218 -9.22 -9.29 15.98
N THR A 219 -8.66 -10.09 16.89
CA THR A 219 -7.97 -11.34 16.55
C THR A 219 -8.92 -12.31 15.83
N ARG A 220 -10.18 -12.41 16.28
CA ARG A 220 -11.20 -13.20 15.58
C ARG A 220 -11.54 -12.65 14.19
N ALA A 221 -11.54 -11.32 14.01
CA ALA A 221 -11.75 -10.71 12.70
C ALA A 221 -10.58 -11.00 11.74
N ALA A 222 -9.34 -10.93 12.23
CA ALA A 222 -8.13 -11.30 11.50
C ALA A 222 -8.15 -12.79 11.11
N ALA A 223 -8.51 -13.67 12.03
CA ALA A 223 -8.65 -15.10 11.76
C ALA A 223 -9.74 -15.42 10.74
N LYS A 224 -10.89 -14.73 10.81
CA LYS A 224 -11.94 -14.87 9.81
C LYS A 224 -11.46 -14.46 8.41
N TRP A 225 -10.65 -13.41 8.33
CA TRP A 225 -10.02 -13.01 7.07
C TRP A 225 -9.05 -14.08 6.57
N LEU A 226 -8.17 -14.60 7.44
CA LEU A 226 -7.20 -15.64 7.09
C LEU A 226 -7.88 -16.91 6.57
N HIS A 227 -8.89 -17.40 7.28
CA HIS A 227 -9.67 -18.56 6.85
C HIS A 227 -10.27 -18.36 5.44
N HIS A 228 -10.87 -17.19 5.20
CA HIS A 228 -11.43 -16.87 3.90
C HIS A 228 -10.36 -16.84 2.80
N HIS A 229 -9.20 -16.25 3.09
CA HIS A 229 -8.06 -16.18 2.17
C HIS A 229 -7.55 -17.58 1.79
N LEU A 230 -7.44 -18.49 2.76
CA LEU A 230 -7.03 -19.88 2.53
C LEU A 230 -8.05 -20.63 1.65
N VAL A 231 -9.35 -20.51 1.97
CA VAL A 231 -10.44 -21.14 1.20
C VAL A 231 -10.45 -20.67 -0.25
N GLU A 232 -10.40 -19.36 -0.51
CA GLU A 232 -10.44 -18.82 -1.88
C GLU A 232 -9.22 -19.20 -2.71
N ASN A 233 -8.04 -19.32 -2.08
CA ASN A 233 -6.82 -19.68 -2.79
C ASN A 233 -6.76 -21.18 -3.13
N VAL A 234 -7.25 -22.05 -2.24
CA VAL A 234 -7.34 -23.49 -2.50
C VAL A 234 -8.37 -23.80 -3.60
N LEU A 235 -9.53 -23.13 -3.57
CA LEU A 235 -10.57 -23.32 -4.59
C LEU A 235 -10.18 -22.80 -5.99
N LYS A 236 -9.18 -21.93 -6.10
CA LYS A 236 -8.66 -21.45 -7.39
C LYS A 236 -7.55 -22.33 -7.97
N GLN A 237 -7.04 -23.30 -7.21
CA GLN A 237 -6.01 -24.24 -7.66
C GLN A 237 -6.58 -25.61 -8.06
N LEU A 238 -7.89 -25.83 -7.89
CA LEU A 238 -8.66 -26.97 -8.39
C LEU A 238 -9.44 -26.58 -9.65
#